data_AF-A0AAI9ZTF4-F1
#
_entry.id   AF-A0AAI9ZTF4-F1
#
_cell.length_a   1.000
_cell.length_b   1.000
_cell.length_c   1.000
_cell.angle_alpha   90.00
_cell.angle_beta   90.00
_cell.angle_gamma   90.00
#
_symmetry.space_group_name_H-M   'P 1'
#
loop_
_entity.id
_entity.type
_entity.pdbx_description
1 polymer ?
#
loop_
_entity_poly.entity_id
_entity_poly.type
_entity_poly.pdbx_seq_one_letter_code
_entity_poly.pdbx_strand_id
1 'polypeptide(L)'
;MATPYISGVAALFFSSRGGRAALGSGGAKLAHEVIVASGKPIRHYDGTDNLASVIHQGAGLVDAFKVVGYSTLVSPAVLNLNDTEHFQGTQSVQITNSGDESVTYQFSHEAGINALTKSAGTAVYGGSIVVAGSQGEAVRVSYMGIKGSLYDSDIWEMERGVPLLLSGYGGLIEEGHNYTYEEGGDVPQPYFNVLWSTQEISFDYVARDWNETDWAYPVVPGQAKYLGSFITVPQGLSDSITSFPLRNYPRNGGGVYAPPQNVFAHGGDIPAGKYRILCRALRTFGDPSNLDDWQYKVSPWFRITREKPPVTATPTTAEATAAPTTSSVSLPEPCAATSTPVSIEATLASGEGPYNLYLYADFASIDPTGTQTPLNFSTTNGTQVQTWFNSSWRFLSVHTNTNSLIYVYASSRVTGAFSFLGCTVTDGVLGCESNGKFALYVCDSATGLLRHGTQPLDGGADYFVNCSNLGFVFFNGIYEYIGS
;
A
#
# COMPACT_ATOMS: atom_id res chain seq x y z
N MET A 1 19.11 20.82 5.86
CA MET A 1 19.49 22.14 6.42
C MET A 1 18.82 22.47 7.75
N ALA A 2 17.60 21.98 8.07
CA ALA A 2 16.95 22.28 9.36
C ALA A 2 17.68 21.71 10.59
N THR A 3 18.08 20.43 10.54
CA THR A 3 18.76 19.75 11.66
C THR A 3 20.02 20.47 12.17
N PRO A 4 21.00 20.87 11.33
CA PRO A 4 22.18 21.59 11.83
C PRO A 4 21.85 22.96 12.43
N TYR A 5 20.78 23.63 12.00
CA TYR A 5 20.32 24.88 12.63
C TYR A 5 19.84 24.63 14.06
N ILE A 6 19.00 23.61 14.27
CA ILE A 6 18.54 23.22 15.62
C ILE A 6 19.73 22.80 16.51
N SER A 7 20.71 22.08 15.95
CA SER A 7 21.94 21.73 16.69
C SER A 7 22.72 22.98 17.14
N GLY A 8 22.78 24.03 16.32
CA GLY A 8 23.38 25.31 16.68
C GLY A 8 22.62 26.04 17.79
N VAL A 9 21.29 26.06 17.73
CA VAL A 9 20.44 26.63 18.80
C VAL A 9 20.62 25.86 20.10
N ALA A 10 20.68 24.52 20.05
CA ALA A 10 20.98 23.70 21.22
C ALA A 10 22.37 24.00 21.79
N ALA A 11 23.39 24.22 20.94
CA ALA A 11 24.72 24.60 21.40
C ALA A 11 24.70 25.96 22.13
N LEU A 12 23.95 26.94 21.63
CA LEU A 12 23.76 28.24 22.30
C LEU A 12 23.08 28.08 23.66
N PHE A 13 22.04 27.24 23.75
CA PHE A 13 21.38 26.91 25.03
C PHE A 13 22.36 26.36 26.07
N PHE A 14 23.21 25.39 25.68
CA PHE A 14 24.20 24.85 26.60
C PHE A 14 25.24 25.90 26.97
N SER A 15 25.71 26.68 26.00
CA SER A 15 26.71 27.72 26.24
C SER A 15 26.21 28.80 27.21
N SER A 16 24.93 29.19 27.14
CA SER A 16 24.37 30.21 28.02
C SER A 16 24.18 29.73 29.46
N ARG A 17 24.19 28.42 29.71
CA ARG A 17 23.97 27.80 31.02
C ARG A 17 25.22 27.15 31.63
N GLY A 18 26.41 27.65 31.28
CA GLY A 18 27.67 27.14 31.84
C GLY A 18 28.16 25.83 31.21
N GLY A 19 27.61 25.45 30.05
CA GLY A 19 27.99 24.25 29.31
C GLY A 19 27.27 22.97 29.77
N ARG A 20 27.50 21.87 29.05
CA ARG A 20 26.85 20.58 29.31
C ARG A 20 27.10 20.04 30.73
N ALA A 21 28.30 20.26 31.26
CA ALA A 21 28.68 19.78 32.58
C ALA A 21 27.84 20.42 33.70
N ALA A 22 27.48 21.69 33.56
CA ALA A 22 26.69 22.42 34.57
C ALA A 22 25.24 21.93 34.68
N LEU A 23 24.67 21.41 33.59
CA LEU A 23 23.28 20.90 33.58
C LEU A 23 23.16 19.41 33.90
N GLY A 24 24.28 18.70 34.04
CA GLY A 24 24.30 17.26 34.34
C GLY A 24 23.52 16.41 33.33
N SER A 25 23.05 15.24 33.78
CA SER A 25 22.34 14.26 32.94
C SER A 25 20.97 14.75 32.44
N GLY A 26 20.35 15.73 33.12
CA GLY A 26 19.06 16.32 32.72
C GLY A 26 19.15 17.36 31.60
N GLY A 27 20.35 17.86 31.29
CA GLY A 27 20.52 18.99 30.38
C GLY A 27 20.01 18.76 28.95
N ALA A 28 20.10 17.53 28.43
CA ALA A 28 19.60 17.20 27.10
C ALA A 28 18.06 17.23 27.04
N LYS A 29 17.39 16.69 28.06
CA LYS A 29 15.92 16.74 28.16
C LYS A 29 15.44 18.18 28.29
N LEU A 30 16.09 18.97 29.14
CA LEU A 30 15.75 20.38 29.32
C LEU A 30 15.97 21.19 28.04
N ALA A 31 17.08 20.97 27.32
CA ALA A 31 17.33 21.62 26.03
C ALA A 31 16.21 21.29 25.02
N HIS A 32 15.80 20.02 24.95
CA HIS A 32 14.70 19.60 24.09
C HIS A 32 13.38 20.29 24.46
N GLU A 33 12.99 20.31 25.74
CA GLU A 33 11.77 20.96 26.21
C GLU A 33 11.75 22.46 25.91
N VAL A 34 12.85 23.16 26.17
CA VAL A 34 12.98 24.60 25.91
C VAL A 34 12.94 24.91 24.42
N ILE A 35 13.60 24.10 23.58
CA ILE A 35 13.57 24.26 22.12
C ILE A 35 12.16 24.06 21.58
N VAL A 36 11.47 22.99 21.99
CA VAL A 36 10.09 22.73 21.56
C VAL A 36 9.15 23.84 22.05
N ALA A 37 9.24 24.23 23.32
CA ALA A 37 8.37 25.25 23.90
C ALA A 37 8.56 26.66 23.32
N SER A 38 9.71 26.92 22.68
CA SER A 38 9.97 28.17 21.96
C SER A 38 9.20 28.30 20.64
N GLY A 39 8.68 27.18 20.13
CA GLY A 39 8.12 27.07 18.79
C GLY A 39 7.06 28.13 18.48
N LYS A 40 7.13 28.67 17.26
CA LYS A 40 6.15 29.59 16.71
C LYS A 40 5.43 28.92 15.53
N PRO A 41 4.16 28.51 15.69
CA PRO A 41 3.38 27.95 14.61
C PRO A 41 3.34 28.88 13.39
N ILE A 42 3.48 28.29 12.21
CA ILE A 42 3.32 28.97 10.92
C ILE A 42 1.99 28.61 10.27
N ARG A 43 1.52 29.50 9.40
CA ARG A 43 0.35 29.23 8.54
C ARG A 43 0.63 28.08 7.59
N HIS A 44 -0.41 27.30 7.30
CA HIS A 44 -0.34 26.29 6.27
C HIS A 44 -0.29 26.94 4.89
N TYR A 45 0.37 26.28 3.92
CA TYR A 45 0.45 26.76 2.55
C TYR A 45 -0.67 26.12 1.71
N ASP A 46 -1.91 26.36 2.11
CA ASP A 46 -3.12 25.81 1.48
C ASP A 46 -4.11 26.91 1.05
N GLY A 47 -3.70 28.18 1.15
CA GLY A 47 -4.55 29.34 0.87
C GLY A 47 -5.51 29.72 2.01
N THR A 48 -5.44 29.05 3.15
CA THR A 48 -6.21 29.39 4.36
C THR A 48 -5.37 30.16 5.37
N ASP A 49 -6.03 30.80 6.35
CA ASP A 49 -5.36 31.43 7.48
C ASP A 49 -5.01 30.45 8.61
N ASN A 50 -5.23 29.14 8.39
CA ASN A 50 -5.03 28.14 9.42
C ASN A 50 -3.55 27.89 9.70
N LEU A 51 -3.23 27.54 10.95
CA LEU A 51 -1.91 27.05 11.32
C LEU A 51 -1.68 25.65 10.73
N ALA A 52 -0.46 25.36 10.28
CA ALA A 52 -0.11 24.01 9.84
C ALA A 52 -0.29 22.99 10.97
N SER A 53 -0.61 21.73 10.62
CA SER A 53 -0.86 20.70 11.64
C SER A 53 0.39 20.43 12.49
N VAL A 54 0.20 20.08 13.77
CA VAL A 54 1.30 19.70 14.68
C VAL A 54 2.08 18.50 14.14
N ILE A 55 1.44 17.58 13.41
CA ILE A 55 2.16 16.46 12.77
C ILE A 55 3.10 16.91 11.64
N HIS A 56 2.88 18.09 11.04
CA HIS A 56 3.74 18.65 10.00
C HIS A 56 4.84 19.56 10.55
N GLN A 57 4.50 20.44 11.52
CA GLN A 57 5.43 21.47 11.99
C GLN A 57 5.91 21.31 13.44
N GLY A 58 5.41 20.30 14.17
CA GLY A 58 5.63 20.20 15.61
C GLY A 58 5.09 21.44 16.34
N ALA A 59 5.91 22.01 17.22
CA ALA A 59 5.61 23.28 17.88
C ALA A 59 5.80 24.52 17.00
N GLY A 60 6.25 24.35 15.75
CA GLY A 60 6.51 25.42 14.79
C GLY A 60 7.98 25.81 14.68
N LEU A 61 8.24 27.00 14.15
CA LEU A 61 9.60 27.52 13.98
C LEU A 61 10.25 27.81 15.33
N VAL A 62 11.45 27.28 15.56
CA VAL A 62 12.23 27.56 16.77
C VAL A 62 12.52 29.05 16.91
N ASP A 63 12.49 29.55 18.14
CA ASP A 63 12.90 30.91 18.47
C ASP A 63 14.14 30.87 19.38
N ALA A 64 15.31 31.05 18.78
CA ALA A 64 16.60 30.95 19.48
C ALA A 64 16.74 31.97 20.62
N PHE A 65 16.09 33.14 20.52
CA PHE A 65 16.12 34.15 21.56
C PHE A 65 15.35 33.64 22.79
N LYS A 66 14.16 33.06 22.60
CA LYS A 66 13.41 32.44 23.70
C LYS A 66 14.20 31.30 24.34
N VAL A 67 14.81 30.44 23.52
CA VAL A 67 15.58 29.29 24.00
C VAL A 67 16.70 29.69 24.97
N VAL A 68 17.38 30.80 24.67
CA VAL A 68 18.53 31.27 25.45
C VAL A 68 18.11 32.19 26.60
N GLY A 69 17.11 33.04 26.38
CA GLY A 69 16.81 34.18 27.25
C GLY A 69 15.61 34.04 28.17
N TYR A 70 14.71 33.07 27.96
CA TYR A 70 13.51 32.96 28.79
C TYR A 70 13.77 32.29 30.14
N SER A 71 13.05 32.78 31.15
CA SER A 71 13.02 32.31 32.54
C SER A 71 11.85 31.36 32.81
N THR A 72 10.80 31.39 31.97
CA THR A 72 9.67 30.46 32.03
C THR A 72 10.01 29.16 31.30
N LEU A 73 9.87 28.04 32.02
CA LEU A 73 10.09 26.68 31.50
C LEU A 73 8.80 25.87 31.66
N VAL A 74 8.54 24.96 30.70
CA VAL A 74 7.42 24.01 30.75
C VAL A 74 7.92 22.59 30.57
N SER A 75 7.37 21.65 31.34
CA SER A 75 7.65 20.22 31.23
C SER A 75 6.40 19.38 31.50
N PRO A 76 6.02 18.44 30.62
CA PRO A 76 6.58 18.23 29.28
C PRO A 76 6.15 19.33 28.29
N ALA A 77 6.97 19.58 27.26
CA ALA A 77 6.65 20.52 26.18
C ALA A 77 5.76 19.91 25.08
N VAL A 78 5.54 18.59 25.11
CA VAL A 78 4.67 17.84 24.20
C VAL A 78 3.73 16.95 25.00
N LEU A 79 2.45 16.95 24.65
CA LEU A 79 1.42 16.07 25.21
C LEU A 79 0.92 15.10 24.13
N ASN A 80 1.14 13.81 24.38
CA ASN A 80 0.61 12.75 23.52
C ASN A 80 -0.72 12.29 24.09
N LEU A 81 -1.81 12.60 23.38
CA LEU A 81 -3.17 12.26 23.78
C LEU A 81 -3.57 10.83 23.38
N ASN A 82 -2.69 10.10 22.70
CA ASN A 82 -2.90 8.78 22.11
C ASN A 82 -4.05 8.75 21.09
N ASP A 83 -4.51 7.55 20.76
CA ASP A 83 -5.65 7.30 19.90
C ASP A 83 -6.97 7.37 20.69
N THR A 84 -8.10 7.09 20.02
CA THR A 84 -9.43 7.23 20.65
C THR A 84 -9.68 6.16 21.71
N GLU A 85 -9.11 4.97 21.53
CA GLU A 85 -9.27 3.84 22.44
C GLU A 85 -8.45 4.03 23.72
N HIS A 86 -7.23 4.57 23.60
CA HIS A 86 -6.31 4.79 24.71
C HIS A 86 -6.18 6.27 25.08
N PHE A 87 -7.24 7.06 24.86
CA PHE A 87 -7.22 8.52 24.98
C PHE A 87 -6.80 8.99 26.38
N GLN A 88 -5.78 9.83 26.44
CA GLN A 88 -5.28 10.42 27.68
C GLN A 88 -5.66 11.91 27.77
N GLY A 89 -6.91 12.17 28.15
CA GLY A 89 -7.48 13.53 28.19
C GLY A 89 -7.02 14.39 29.36
N THR A 90 -6.52 13.79 30.45
CA THR A 90 -5.95 14.51 31.59
C THR A 90 -4.44 14.46 31.52
N GLN A 91 -3.82 15.62 31.42
CA GLN A 91 -2.37 15.79 31.31
C GLN A 91 -1.88 16.76 32.38
N SER A 92 -0.67 16.54 32.89
CA SER A 92 -0.03 17.44 33.85
C SER A 92 1.15 18.14 33.20
N VAL A 93 1.21 19.46 33.34
CA VAL A 93 2.32 20.29 32.89
C VAL A 93 2.86 21.06 34.10
N GLN A 94 4.15 20.93 34.36
CA GLN A 94 4.87 21.75 35.32
C GLN A 94 5.36 23.02 34.65
N ILE A 95 5.09 24.16 35.28
CA ILE A 95 5.59 25.47 34.86
C ILE A 95 6.59 25.92 35.92
N THR A 96 7.79 26.27 35.48
CA THR A 96 8.85 26.75 36.36
C THR A 96 9.22 28.17 35.96
N ASN A 97 9.14 29.09 36.92
CA ASN A 97 9.76 30.40 36.81
C ASN A 97 11.17 30.31 37.41
N SER A 98 12.20 30.46 36.58
CA SER A 98 13.61 30.48 37.02
C SER A 98 14.18 31.89 37.15
N GLY A 99 13.32 32.92 37.08
CA GLY A 99 13.70 34.31 37.32
C GLY A 99 13.60 34.68 38.81
N ASP A 100 14.10 35.87 39.13
CA ASP A 100 14.19 36.36 40.52
C ASP A 100 12.90 37.08 40.99
N GLU A 101 11.93 37.29 40.08
CA GLU A 101 10.67 37.99 40.35
C GLU A 101 9.47 37.06 40.18
N SER A 102 8.41 37.30 40.96
CA SER A 102 7.14 36.56 40.84
C SER A 102 6.43 36.85 39.52
N VAL A 103 5.95 35.80 38.83
CA VAL A 103 5.26 35.89 37.54
C VAL A 103 3.82 35.40 37.65
N THR A 104 2.88 36.15 37.08
CA THR A 104 1.49 35.68 36.88
C THR A 104 1.35 35.10 35.47
N TYR A 105 0.82 33.88 35.36
CA TYR A 105 0.64 33.20 34.08
C TYR A 105 -0.81 33.19 33.63
N GLN A 106 -1.04 33.48 32.35
CA GLN A 106 -2.30 33.31 31.64
C GLN A 106 -2.17 32.15 30.64
N PHE A 107 -3.23 31.36 30.54
CA PHE A 107 -3.29 30.19 29.66
C PHE A 107 -4.30 30.45 28.54
N SER A 108 -3.90 30.15 27.31
CA SER A 108 -4.81 30.12 26.18
C SER A 108 -4.60 28.87 25.34
N HIS A 109 -5.59 28.54 24.52
CA HIS A 109 -5.59 27.37 23.65
C HIS A 109 -5.62 27.81 22.19
N GLU A 110 -4.73 27.24 21.39
CA GLU A 110 -4.67 27.43 19.94
C GLU A 110 -4.79 26.07 19.24
N ALA A 111 -5.95 25.81 18.64
CA ALA A 111 -6.17 24.60 17.85
C ALA A 111 -5.42 24.66 16.51
N GLY A 112 -4.78 23.56 16.13
CA GLY A 112 -4.23 23.36 14.79
C GLY A 112 -5.21 22.64 13.88
N ILE A 113 -4.90 22.59 12.58
CA ILE A 113 -5.69 21.78 11.63
C ILE A 113 -5.44 20.29 11.82
N ASN A 114 -6.49 19.52 11.56
CA ASN A 114 -6.39 18.08 11.50
C ASN A 114 -5.69 17.64 10.20
N ALA A 115 -4.84 16.63 10.30
CA ALA A 115 -4.24 15.98 9.13
C ALA A 115 -4.86 14.58 8.97
N LEU A 116 -5.28 14.23 7.76
CA LEU A 116 -5.74 12.89 7.43
C LEU A 116 -4.53 12.03 7.07
N THR A 117 -4.32 10.91 7.76
CA THR A 117 -3.21 10.00 7.46
C THR A 117 -3.59 8.89 6.48
N LYS A 118 -4.89 8.59 6.30
CA LYS A 118 -5.44 7.66 5.29
C LYS A 118 -6.67 8.26 4.60
N SER A 119 -7.03 7.76 3.41
CA SER A 119 -8.14 8.28 2.59
C SER A 119 -9.53 8.14 3.20
N ALA A 120 -9.70 7.42 4.31
CA ALA A 120 -10.92 7.43 5.12
C ALA A 120 -10.71 6.80 6.51
N GLY A 121 -10.24 7.55 7.53
CA GLY A 121 -10.52 7.10 8.91
C GLY A 121 -9.58 7.49 10.04
N THR A 122 -8.36 7.96 9.76
CA THR A 122 -7.41 8.29 10.82
C THR A 122 -7.01 9.76 10.75
N ALA A 123 -7.67 10.60 11.55
CA ALA A 123 -7.36 12.02 11.65
C ALA A 123 -6.42 12.26 12.82
N VAL A 124 -5.28 12.89 12.56
CA VAL A 124 -4.40 13.41 13.60
C VAL A 124 -4.84 14.82 13.91
N TYR A 125 -5.28 15.04 15.14
CA TYR A 125 -5.65 16.36 15.65
C TYR A 125 -4.57 16.87 16.59
N GLY A 126 -4.47 18.18 16.74
CA GLY A 126 -3.47 18.77 17.60
C GLY A 126 -3.63 20.27 17.76
N GLY A 127 -2.74 20.85 18.54
CA GLY A 127 -2.73 22.28 18.81
C GLY A 127 -1.65 22.62 19.82
N SER A 128 -1.80 23.76 20.48
CA SER A 128 -0.91 24.19 21.55
C SER A 128 -1.66 24.90 22.66
N ILE A 129 -1.18 24.71 23.88
CA ILE A 129 -1.53 25.53 25.03
C ILE A 129 -0.43 26.59 25.15
N VAL A 130 -0.80 27.86 25.13
CA VAL A 130 0.13 28.98 25.28
C VAL A 130 0.15 29.39 26.75
N VAL A 131 1.35 29.50 27.31
CA VAL A 131 1.61 29.98 28.66
C VAL A 131 2.26 31.36 28.54
N ALA A 132 1.48 32.40 28.79
CA ALA A 132 1.93 33.79 28.71
C ALA A 132 2.14 34.34 30.12
N GLY A 133 3.37 34.79 30.41
CA GLY A 133 3.71 35.39 31.69
C GLY A 133 3.58 36.91 31.68
N SER A 134 3.33 37.50 32.84
CA SER A 134 3.19 38.95 33.03
C SER A 134 4.44 39.77 32.66
N GLN A 135 5.60 39.13 32.56
CA GLN A 135 6.87 39.71 32.12
C GLN A 135 7.05 39.74 30.58
N GLY A 136 6.03 39.32 29.82
CA GLY A 136 6.02 39.35 28.36
C GLY A 136 6.61 38.10 27.69
N GLU A 137 7.02 37.10 28.47
CA GLU A 137 7.41 35.79 27.94
C GLU A 137 6.18 34.97 27.54
N ALA A 138 6.29 34.24 26.42
CA ALA A 138 5.27 33.28 26.01
C ALA A 138 5.91 32.00 25.47
N VAL A 139 5.63 30.88 26.14
CA VAL A 139 6.04 29.52 25.78
C VAL A 139 4.83 28.66 25.46
N ARG A 140 5.05 27.51 24.82
CA ARG A 140 3.98 26.64 24.34
C ARG A 140 4.17 25.20 24.79
N VAL A 141 3.04 24.53 24.99
CA VAL A 141 2.96 23.08 25.13
C VAL A 141 2.13 22.56 23.97
N SER A 142 2.76 21.85 23.04
CA SER A 142 2.05 21.28 21.89
C SER A 142 1.41 19.96 22.28
N TYR A 143 0.26 19.65 21.69
CA TYR A 143 -0.40 18.37 21.91
C TYR A 143 -0.83 17.76 20.57
N MET A 144 -0.87 16.43 20.52
CA MET A 144 -1.40 15.69 19.38
C MET A 144 -2.13 14.42 19.84
N GLY A 145 -3.16 14.03 19.10
CA GLY A 145 -3.89 12.79 19.29
C GLY A 145 -4.43 12.26 17.97
N ILE A 146 -4.90 11.02 17.99
CA ILE A 146 -5.41 10.32 16.82
C ILE A 146 -6.88 9.98 17.02
N LYS A 147 -7.72 10.36 16.05
CA LYS A 147 -9.09 9.87 15.97
C LYS A 147 -9.08 8.52 15.27
N GLY A 148 -9.61 7.49 15.93
CA GLY A 148 -9.56 6.07 15.50
C GLY A 148 -8.79 5.20 16.50
N SER A 149 -8.55 3.93 16.15
CA SER A 149 -7.65 3.01 16.87
C SER A 149 -6.43 2.71 15.98
N LEU A 150 -5.23 2.86 16.53
CA LEU A 150 -4.00 2.47 15.83
C LEU A 150 -3.85 0.96 15.76
N TYR A 151 -4.38 0.24 16.74
CA TYR A 151 -4.37 -1.22 16.80
C TYR A 151 -5.30 -1.81 15.74
N ASP A 152 -6.55 -1.33 15.68
CA ASP A 152 -7.54 -1.80 14.69
C ASP A 152 -7.31 -1.25 13.27
N SER A 153 -6.31 -0.38 13.09
CA SER A 153 -5.99 0.16 11.78
C SER A 153 -5.44 -0.93 10.86
N ASP A 154 -6.10 -1.11 9.72
CA ASP A 154 -5.64 -2.03 8.68
C ASP A 154 -4.20 -1.73 8.24
N ILE A 155 -3.35 -2.75 8.31
CA ILE A 155 -1.96 -2.71 7.85
C ILE A 155 -1.91 -2.83 6.34
N TRP A 156 -2.68 -3.77 5.78
CA TRP A 156 -2.92 -3.89 4.34
C TRP A 156 -4.41 -3.82 4.03
N GLU A 157 -4.76 -3.54 2.78
CA GLU A 157 -6.12 -3.19 2.35
C GLU A 157 -7.10 -4.39 2.35
N MET A 158 -7.58 -4.78 3.54
CA MET A 158 -8.46 -5.94 3.71
C MET A 158 -9.84 -5.74 3.08
N GLU A 159 -10.38 -4.51 3.07
CA GLU A 159 -11.64 -4.19 2.37
C GLU A 159 -11.59 -4.57 0.89
N ARG A 160 -10.39 -4.50 0.28
CA ARG A 160 -10.13 -4.96 -1.09
C ARG A 160 -9.36 -6.29 -1.09
N GLY A 161 -9.64 -7.16 -0.14
CA GLY A 161 -9.17 -8.55 -0.08
C GLY A 161 -7.67 -8.77 -0.17
N VAL A 162 -6.85 -7.73 0.05
CA VAL A 162 -5.38 -7.78 0.04
C VAL A 162 -4.88 -8.45 1.33
N PRO A 163 -3.84 -9.30 1.31
CA PRO A 163 -3.05 -9.69 0.14
C PRO A 163 -3.84 -10.54 -0.84
N LEU A 164 -3.66 -10.25 -2.13
CA LEU A 164 -4.17 -11.10 -3.21
C LEU A 164 -3.14 -12.17 -3.47
N LEU A 165 -3.57 -13.42 -3.35
CA LEU A 165 -2.74 -14.58 -3.60
C LEU A 165 -2.86 -14.90 -5.08
N LEU A 166 -2.05 -14.24 -5.89
CA LEU A 166 -2.05 -14.44 -7.33
C LEU A 166 -1.22 -15.67 -7.70
N SER A 167 -1.40 -16.10 -8.93
CA SER A 167 -0.57 -17.11 -9.55
C SER A 167 0.26 -16.49 -10.68
N GLY A 168 1.44 -17.03 -10.93
CA GLY A 168 2.31 -16.57 -11.99
C GLY A 168 1.98 -17.15 -13.38
N TYR A 169 1.09 -18.17 -13.43
CA TYR A 169 0.28 -18.43 -14.61
C TYR A 169 -0.94 -17.47 -14.72
N GLY A 170 -0.94 -16.41 -13.92
CA GLY A 170 -2.00 -15.42 -13.79
C GLY A 170 -3.20 -15.92 -12.98
N GLY A 171 -4.07 -14.99 -12.57
CA GLY A 171 -5.24 -15.34 -11.76
C GLY A 171 -4.91 -15.37 -10.27
N LEU A 172 -5.88 -15.83 -9.48
CA LEU A 172 -5.65 -16.23 -8.09
C LEU A 172 -5.08 -17.66 -8.05
N ILE A 173 -4.36 -18.00 -6.98
CA ILE A 173 -3.99 -19.39 -6.68
C ILE A 173 -5.26 -20.25 -6.60
N GLU A 174 -5.25 -21.39 -7.26
CA GLU A 174 -6.33 -22.37 -7.26
C GLU A 174 -6.03 -23.54 -6.29
N GLU A 175 -7.09 -24.11 -5.73
CA GLU A 175 -7.00 -25.29 -4.87
C GLU A 175 -6.41 -26.48 -5.65
N GLY A 176 -5.30 -27.01 -5.15
CA GLY A 176 -4.60 -28.16 -5.70
C GLY A 176 -3.72 -27.91 -6.93
N HIS A 177 -3.50 -26.65 -7.30
CA HIS A 177 -2.68 -26.30 -8.47
C HIS A 177 -1.25 -26.87 -8.37
N ASN A 178 -0.64 -27.21 -9.52
CA ASN A 178 0.73 -27.70 -9.60
C ASN A 178 1.67 -26.61 -10.11
N TYR A 179 2.50 -26.06 -9.22
CA TYR A 179 3.56 -25.13 -9.58
C TYR A 179 4.85 -25.85 -9.92
N THR A 180 5.45 -25.45 -11.03
CA THR A 180 6.72 -26.01 -11.50
C THR A 180 7.96 -25.27 -10.96
N TYR A 181 7.82 -24.00 -10.56
CA TYR A 181 8.94 -23.16 -10.08
C TYR A 181 10.10 -23.07 -11.11
N GLU A 182 9.78 -23.22 -12.39
CA GLU A 182 10.71 -23.09 -13.52
C GLU A 182 11.01 -21.61 -13.82
N GLU A 183 12.17 -21.38 -14.45
CA GLU A 183 12.63 -20.05 -14.89
C GLU A 183 11.69 -19.53 -16.00
N GLY A 184 10.71 -18.68 -15.64
CA GLY A 184 9.67 -18.23 -16.57
C GLY A 184 8.32 -17.87 -15.95
N GLY A 185 8.11 -18.10 -14.66
CA GLY A 185 7.06 -17.42 -13.90
C GLY A 185 5.94 -18.29 -13.32
N ASP A 186 5.98 -19.62 -13.41
CA ASP A 186 4.95 -20.49 -12.81
C ASP A 186 5.20 -20.72 -11.31
N VAL A 187 4.93 -19.68 -10.52
CA VAL A 187 5.03 -19.63 -9.05
C VAL A 187 3.85 -18.85 -8.47
N PRO A 188 3.49 -19.04 -7.20
CA PRO A 188 2.62 -18.10 -6.49
C PRO A 188 3.14 -16.67 -6.57
N GLN A 189 2.28 -15.67 -6.66
CA GLN A 189 2.69 -14.26 -6.71
C GLN A 189 1.83 -13.42 -5.75
N PRO A 190 2.07 -13.49 -4.43
CA PRO A 190 1.38 -12.61 -3.49
C PRO A 190 1.54 -11.14 -3.88
N TYR A 191 0.40 -10.47 -4.05
CA TYR A 191 0.31 -9.04 -4.24
C TYR A 191 -0.19 -8.41 -2.95
N PHE A 192 0.54 -7.42 -2.44
CA PHE A 192 0.19 -6.74 -1.21
C PHE A 192 0.42 -5.24 -1.30
N ASN A 193 -0.41 -4.47 -0.60
CA ASN A 193 -0.32 -3.02 -0.49
C ASN A 193 -0.42 -2.65 0.99
N VAL A 194 0.60 -1.97 1.50
CA VAL A 194 0.72 -1.64 2.92
C VAL A 194 0.25 -0.21 3.17
N LEU A 195 -0.95 -0.09 3.76
CA LEU A 195 -1.59 1.18 4.13
C LEU A 195 -0.94 1.83 5.36
N TRP A 196 -0.31 1.02 6.21
CA TRP A 196 0.30 1.46 7.46
C TRP A 196 1.56 0.68 7.78
N SER A 197 2.57 1.31 8.37
CA SER A 197 3.82 0.61 8.71
C SER A 197 3.57 -0.58 9.63
N THR A 198 4.35 -1.63 9.48
CA THR A 198 4.29 -2.82 10.34
C THR A 198 5.69 -3.23 10.80
N GLN A 199 5.77 -3.75 12.02
CA GLN A 199 7.03 -4.25 12.56
C GLN A 199 7.49 -5.53 11.85
N GLU A 200 6.57 -6.37 11.39
CA GLU A 200 6.90 -7.61 10.68
C GLU A 200 5.84 -7.90 9.60
N ILE A 201 6.30 -8.15 8.39
CA ILE A 201 5.49 -8.69 7.29
C ILE A 201 6.20 -9.91 6.70
N SER A 202 5.47 -10.97 6.41
CA SER A 202 6.02 -12.22 5.87
C SER A 202 5.07 -12.94 4.92
N PHE A 203 5.66 -13.68 3.99
CA PHE A 203 5.01 -14.70 3.17
C PHE A 203 5.74 -16.01 3.43
N ASP A 204 5.00 -16.98 3.96
CA ASP A 204 5.58 -18.19 4.51
C ASP A 204 4.96 -19.44 3.87
N TYR A 205 5.80 -20.41 3.55
CA TYR A 205 5.37 -21.77 3.25
C TYR A 205 4.99 -22.47 4.55
N VAL A 206 3.76 -22.98 4.60
CA VAL A 206 3.26 -23.85 5.66
C VAL A 206 2.73 -25.16 5.07
N ALA A 207 2.63 -26.20 5.88
CA ALA A 207 2.10 -27.48 5.44
C ALA A 207 0.64 -27.35 4.95
N ARG A 208 0.22 -28.27 4.08
CA ARG A 208 -1.16 -28.31 3.54
C ARG A 208 -2.24 -28.28 4.63
N ASP A 209 -2.00 -28.94 5.75
CA ASP A 209 -2.93 -29.09 6.88
C ASP A 209 -2.66 -28.10 8.02
N TRP A 210 -1.88 -27.04 7.77
CA TRP A 210 -1.71 -25.93 8.71
C TRP A 210 -3.06 -25.22 8.95
N ASN A 211 -3.34 -24.93 10.21
CA ASN A 211 -4.44 -24.09 10.66
C ASN A 211 -4.02 -23.18 11.82
N GLU A 212 -4.91 -22.31 12.27
CA GLU A 212 -4.66 -21.27 13.27
C GLU A 212 -4.17 -21.82 14.62
N THR A 213 -4.60 -23.03 15.00
CA THR A 213 -4.13 -23.68 16.25
C THR A 213 -2.68 -24.16 16.18
N ASP A 214 -2.12 -24.24 14.98
CA ASP A 214 -0.70 -24.52 14.75
C ASP A 214 0.17 -23.24 14.81
N TRP A 215 -0.41 -22.07 15.14
CA TRP A 215 0.38 -20.84 15.27
C TRP A 215 1.40 -20.92 16.40
N ALA A 216 2.64 -20.51 16.11
CA ALA A 216 3.69 -20.35 17.11
C ALA A 216 4.63 -19.21 16.69
N TYR A 217 5.06 -18.44 17.68
CA TYR A 217 6.06 -17.39 17.51
C TYR A 217 7.16 -17.53 18.58
N PRO A 218 8.46 -17.37 18.23
CA PRO A 218 8.98 -17.13 16.88
C PRO A 218 8.77 -18.32 15.94
N VAL A 219 8.60 -18.05 14.65
CA VAL A 219 8.50 -19.12 13.64
C VAL A 219 9.85 -19.84 13.52
N VAL A 220 9.81 -21.17 13.51
CA VAL A 220 11.01 -22.03 13.41
C VAL A 220 10.78 -23.10 12.34
N PRO A 221 11.63 -23.22 11.30
CA PRO A 221 11.49 -24.25 10.27
C PRO A 221 11.33 -25.65 10.86
N GLY A 222 10.29 -26.37 10.41
CA GLY A 222 9.97 -27.73 10.87
C GLY A 222 9.16 -27.81 12.16
N GLN A 223 8.85 -26.69 12.82
CA GLN A 223 7.96 -26.63 13.97
C GLN A 223 6.61 -26.04 13.60
N ALA A 224 5.55 -26.48 14.29
CA ALA A 224 4.20 -25.92 14.13
C ALA A 224 3.75 -25.85 12.66
N LYS A 225 4.18 -26.85 11.86
CA LYS A 225 3.94 -26.98 10.41
C LYS A 225 4.43 -25.80 9.55
N TYR A 226 5.27 -24.92 10.10
CA TYR A 226 5.98 -23.89 9.36
C TYR A 226 7.20 -24.49 8.64
N LEU A 227 7.35 -24.20 7.35
CA LEU A 227 8.38 -24.81 6.50
C LEU A 227 9.47 -23.80 6.13
N GLY A 228 9.14 -22.53 5.91
CA GLY A 228 10.12 -21.48 5.65
C GLY A 228 9.51 -20.26 4.97
N SER A 229 10.19 -19.12 5.06
CA SER A 229 9.74 -17.88 4.42
C SER A 229 10.22 -17.72 2.98
N PHE A 230 9.56 -16.86 2.24
CA PHE A 230 9.87 -16.52 0.85
C PHE A 230 11.21 -15.77 0.73
N ILE A 231 11.89 -16.00 -0.38
CA ILE A 231 12.87 -15.06 -0.97
C ILE A 231 12.24 -14.52 -2.25
N THR A 232 12.34 -13.23 -2.52
CA THR A 232 11.82 -12.58 -3.74
C THR A 232 12.86 -11.64 -4.35
N VAL A 233 12.70 -11.33 -5.64
CA VAL A 233 13.36 -10.22 -6.32
C VAL A 233 12.27 -9.24 -6.75
N PRO A 234 11.93 -8.24 -5.93
CA PRO A 234 10.82 -7.34 -6.22
C PRO A 234 11.12 -6.48 -7.46
N GLN A 235 10.16 -6.43 -8.39
CA GLN A 235 10.26 -5.56 -9.56
C GLN A 235 10.29 -4.08 -9.14
N GLY A 236 11.31 -3.33 -9.57
CA GLY A 236 11.43 -1.88 -9.31
C GLY A 236 12.23 -1.49 -8.05
N LEU A 237 12.77 -2.45 -7.29
CA LEU A 237 13.67 -2.21 -6.16
C LEU A 237 15.08 -2.76 -6.46
N SER A 238 15.87 -2.00 -7.23
CA SER A 238 17.29 -2.27 -7.55
C SER A 238 17.67 -3.75 -7.77
N ASP A 239 16.76 -4.56 -8.32
CA ASP A 239 16.84 -6.02 -8.50
C ASP A 239 17.54 -6.78 -7.35
N SER A 240 17.32 -6.34 -6.11
CA SER A 240 17.97 -6.92 -4.94
C SER A 240 17.16 -8.07 -4.35
N ILE A 241 17.84 -9.19 -4.05
CA ILE A 241 17.24 -10.34 -3.38
C ILE A 241 16.76 -9.90 -1.99
N THR A 242 15.48 -10.12 -1.72
CA THR A 242 14.79 -9.73 -0.49
C THR A 242 14.27 -10.99 0.20
N SER A 243 14.71 -11.22 1.44
CA SER A 243 14.27 -12.37 2.24
C SER A 243 13.21 -11.94 3.25
N PHE A 244 12.14 -12.72 3.35
CA PHE A 244 11.14 -12.57 4.41
C PHE A 244 11.56 -13.34 5.68
N PRO A 245 11.10 -12.94 6.88
CA PRO A 245 10.23 -11.79 7.15
C PRO A 245 10.95 -10.44 7.02
N LEU A 246 10.23 -9.41 6.57
CA LEU A 246 10.72 -8.04 6.56
C LEU A 246 10.38 -7.34 7.87
N ARG A 247 11.37 -6.64 8.43
CA ARG A 247 11.26 -5.92 9.70
C ARG A 247 11.10 -4.42 9.49
N ASN A 248 10.25 -3.80 10.30
CA ASN A 248 9.95 -2.36 10.27
C ASN A 248 9.58 -1.88 8.85
N TYR A 249 8.71 -2.64 8.19
CA TYR A 249 8.29 -2.35 6.83
C TYR A 249 7.48 -1.04 6.83
N PRO A 250 7.94 0.00 6.12
CA PRO A 250 7.29 1.29 6.14
C PRO A 250 5.97 1.24 5.38
N ARG A 251 5.15 2.28 5.58
CA ARG A 251 4.06 2.55 4.64
C ARG A 251 4.65 2.77 3.26
N ASN A 252 4.07 2.12 2.24
CA ASN A 252 4.47 2.28 0.86
C ASN A 252 3.28 2.71 0.01
N GLY A 253 3.50 3.58 -0.97
CA GLY A 253 2.50 3.97 -1.95
C GLY A 253 2.50 3.00 -3.13
N GLY A 254 1.51 2.12 -3.21
CA GLY A 254 1.31 1.21 -4.33
C GLY A 254 1.56 -0.26 -3.99
N GLY A 255 1.00 -1.14 -4.82
CA GLY A 255 1.11 -2.58 -4.63
C GLY A 255 2.49 -3.15 -4.97
N VAL A 256 2.86 -4.21 -4.25
CA VAL A 256 4.11 -4.95 -4.41
C VAL A 256 3.79 -6.40 -4.72
N TYR A 257 4.45 -6.96 -5.71
CA TYR A 257 4.44 -8.38 -6.02
C TYR A 257 5.63 -9.06 -5.34
N ALA A 258 5.39 -10.19 -4.68
CA ALA A 258 6.44 -10.99 -4.03
C ALA A 258 6.52 -12.42 -4.63
N PRO A 259 6.85 -12.58 -5.93
CA PRO A 259 7.08 -13.90 -6.50
C PRO A 259 8.25 -14.59 -5.78
N PRO A 260 8.06 -15.80 -5.23
CA PRO A 260 9.12 -16.49 -4.54
C PRO A 260 10.16 -17.05 -5.51
N GLN A 261 11.38 -17.16 -5.02
CA GLN A 261 12.43 -17.98 -5.61
C GLN A 261 12.22 -19.46 -5.22
N ASN A 262 13.01 -20.35 -5.82
CA ASN A 262 12.96 -21.81 -5.58
C ASN A 262 13.69 -22.29 -4.31
N VAL A 263 14.07 -21.36 -3.44
CA VAL A 263 14.81 -21.56 -2.18
C VAL A 263 14.11 -20.87 -1.01
N PHE A 264 14.26 -21.41 0.20
CA PHE A 264 13.77 -20.77 1.41
C PHE A 264 14.67 -19.61 1.86
N ALA A 265 14.09 -18.66 2.60
CA ALA A 265 14.83 -17.56 3.26
C ALA A 265 15.93 -18.03 4.22
N HIS A 266 15.74 -19.20 4.85
CA HIS A 266 16.75 -19.80 5.74
C HIS A 266 17.77 -20.67 4.98
N GLY A 267 17.73 -20.68 3.65
CA GLY A 267 18.55 -21.51 2.78
C GLY A 267 17.91 -22.88 2.51
N GLY A 268 18.40 -23.54 1.45
CA GLY A 268 17.91 -24.85 1.01
C GLY A 268 16.80 -24.74 -0.04
N ASP A 269 16.77 -25.74 -0.92
CA ASP A 269 15.76 -25.88 -1.97
C ASP A 269 14.38 -26.18 -1.39
N ILE A 270 13.33 -25.63 -1.99
CA ILE A 270 11.95 -25.92 -1.62
C ILE A 270 11.55 -27.30 -2.19
N PRO A 271 11.39 -28.37 -1.39
CA PRO A 271 11.21 -29.71 -1.94
C PRO A 271 9.88 -29.87 -2.69
N ALA A 272 9.78 -30.88 -3.56
CA ALA A 272 8.47 -31.27 -4.09
C ALA A 272 7.54 -31.65 -2.93
N GLY A 273 6.30 -31.17 -2.95
CA GLY A 273 5.42 -31.32 -1.80
C GLY A 273 4.12 -30.55 -1.93
N LYS A 274 3.31 -30.57 -0.87
CA LYS A 274 2.03 -29.85 -0.80
C LYS A 274 2.14 -28.75 0.25
N TYR A 275 1.74 -27.54 -0.14
CA TYR A 275 1.98 -26.32 0.62
C TYR A 275 0.73 -25.45 0.65
N ARG A 276 0.66 -24.57 1.65
CA ARG A 276 -0.12 -23.33 1.63
C ARG A 276 0.83 -22.16 1.87
N ILE A 277 0.38 -20.95 1.54
CA ILE A 277 1.06 -19.71 1.88
C ILE A 277 0.33 -19.07 3.05
N LEU A 278 1.06 -18.78 4.12
CA LEU A 278 0.62 -17.90 5.20
C LEU A 278 1.20 -16.51 4.94
N CYS A 279 0.34 -15.57 4.54
CA CYS A 279 0.64 -14.15 4.53
C CYS A 279 0.37 -13.60 5.92
N ARG A 280 1.30 -12.87 6.53
CA ARG A 280 1.05 -12.20 7.83
C ARG A 280 1.72 -10.84 7.94
N ALA A 281 1.05 -9.90 8.57
CA ALA A 281 1.55 -8.57 8.93
C ALA A 281 1.10 -8.21 10.35
N LEU A 282 2.05 -7.85 11.22
CA LEU A 282 1.77 -7.56 12.63
C LEU A 282 1.07 -6.21 12.78
N ARG A 283 -0.02 -6.14 13.57
CA ARG A 283 -0.69 -4.88 13.89
C ARG A 283 0.21 -3.95 14.70
N THR A 284 -0.08 -2.65 14.65
CA THR A 284 0.60 -1.69 15.54
C THR A 284 0.29 -2.05 16.99
N PHE A 285 1.31 -2.16 17.84
CA PHE A 285 1.22 -2.63 19.23
C PHE A 285 0.80 -4.09 19.43
N GLY A 286 0.68 -4.89 18.36
CA GLY A 286 0.35 -6.30 18.46
C GLY A 286 1.44 -7.14 19.11
N ASP A 287 1.04 -8.15 19.88
CA ASP A 287 1.89 -9.21 20.42
C ASP A 287 2.11 -10.29 19.34
N PRO A 288 3.34 -10.48 18.85
CA PRO A 288 3.60 -11.46 17.80
C PRO A 288 3.30 -12.90 18.23
N SER A 289 3.21 -13.20 19.53
CA SER A 289 2.83 -14.53 20.03
C SER A 289 1.34 -14.82 19.92
N ASN A 290 0.49 -13.81 19.78
CA ASN A 290 -0.94 -13.96 19.56
C ASN A 290 -1.29 -13.87 18.06
N LEU A 291 -1.94 -14.88 17.49
CA LEU A 291 -2.31 -14.86 16.06
C LEU A 291 -3.30 -13.73 15.73
N ASP A 292 -4.21 -13.40 16.65
CA ASP A 292 -5.24 -12.37 16.44
C ASP A 292 -4.65 -10.96 16.26
N ASP A 293 -3.43 -10.76 16.75
CA ASP A 293 -2.68 -9.50 16.62
C ASP A 293 -2.01 -9.39 15.24
N TRP A 294 -2.07 -10.44 14.42
CA TRP A 294 -1.65 -10.43 13.02
C TRP A 294 -2.84 -10.21 12.10
N GLN A 295 -2.68 -9.33 11.12
CA GLN A 295 -3.48 -9.45 9.92
C GLN A 295 -2.87 -10.58 9.10
N TYR A 296 -3.64 -11.62 8.78
CA TYR A 296 -3.12 -12.75 8.01
C TYR A 296 -4.14 -13.26 7.01
N LYS A 297 -3.62 -14.00 6.02
CA LYS A 297 -4.41 -14.71 5.03
C LYS A 297 -3.70 -15.99 4.64
N VAL A 298 -4.44 -17.06 4.46
CA VAL A 298 -3.90 -18.36 4.06
C VAL A 298 -4.39 -18.71 2.67
N SER A 299 -3.50 -19.19 1.80
CA SER A 299 -3.88 -19.60 0.45
C SER A 299 -4.68 -20.90 0.39
N PRO A 300 -5.35 -21.19 -0.73
CA PRO A 300 -5.63 -22.56 -1.15
C PRO A 300 -4.35 -23.40 -1.13
N TRP A 301 -4.47 -24.73 -0.94
CA TRP A 301 -3.26 -25.55 -1.00
C TRP A 301 -2.83 -25.74 -2.46
N PHE A 302 -1.55 -25.92 -2.69
CA PHE A 302 -0.98 -26.23 -3.99
C PHE A 302 0.13 -27.26 -3.85
N ARG A 303 0.58 -27.80 -4.97
CA ARG A 303 1.70 -28.73 -5.06
C ARG A 303 2.85 -28.05 -5.78
N ILE A 304 4.06 -28.26 -5.28
CA ILE A 304 5.28 -27.96 -6.02
C ILE A 304 5.75 -29.27 -6.65
N THR A 305 5.87 -29.29 -7.98
CA THR A 305 6.39 -30.44 -8.74
C THR A 305 7.80 -30.13 -9.21
N ARG A 306 8.74 -31.05 -8.99
CA ARG A 306 10.13 -30.93 -9.49
C ARG A 306 10.33 -31.64 -10.84
N GLU A 307 9.26 -32.14 -11.45
CA GLU A 307 9.30 -32.79 -12.75
C GLU A 307 9.09 -31.76 -13.87
N LYS A 308 10.16 -31.54 -14.62
CA LYS A 308 10.10 -30.87 -15.93
C LYS A 308 9.27 -31.74 -16.89
N PRO A 309 8.24 -31.23 -17.59
CA PRO A 309 7.66 -31.97 -18.71
C PRO A 309 8.77 -32.25 -19.72
N PRO A 310 8.91 -33.47 -20.27
CA PRO A 310 9.98 -33.78 -21.20
C PRO A 310 9.86 -32.88 -22.43
N VAL A 311 10.79 -31.95 -22.55
CA VAL A 311 10.98 -31.21 -23.80
C VAL A 311 11.53 -32.22 -24.79
N THR A 312 10.68 -32.70 -25.69
CA THR A 312 11.12 -33.41 -26.89
C THR A 312 12.05 -32.47 -27.65
N ALA A 313 13.36 -32.69 -27.48
CA ALA A 313 14.38 -31.94 -28.17
C ALA A 313 14.32 -32.27 -29.66
N THR A 314 13.82 -31.34 -30.46
CA THR A 314 14.18 -31.28 -31.88
C THR A 314 15.50 -30.53 -31.97
N PRO A 315 16.59 -31.13 -32.48
CA PRO A 315 17.83 -30.41 -32.69
C PRO A 315 17.67 -29.56 -33.95
N THR A 316 17.73 -28.24 -33.82
CA THR A 316 18.02 -27.38 -34.97
C THR A 316 19.32 -26.64 -34.69
N THR A 317 20.31 -27.08 -35.44
CA THR A 317 21.66 -26.57 -35.61
C THR A 317 21.71 -25.04 -35.62
N ALA A 318 22.64 -24.50 -34.85
CA ALA A 318 23.02 -23.10 -34.88
C ALA A 318 23.64 -22.76 -36.23
N GLU A 319 23.07 -21.78 -36.92
CA GLU A 319 23.75 -21.02 -37.98
C GLU A 319 23.79 -19.55 -37.54
N ALA A 320 25.01 -19.06 -37.36
CA ALA A 320 25.29 -17.69 -36.95
C ALA A 320 24.96 -16.74 -38.11
N THR A 321 24.04 -15.81 -37.89
CA THR A 321 23.85 -14.65 -38.77
C THR A 321 23.90 -13.35 -37.96
N ALA A 322 24.62 -12.38 -38.52
CA ALA A 322 25.12 -11.17 -37.88
C ALA A 322 24.06 -10.23 -37.28
N ALA A 323 24.51 -9.45 -36.29
CA ALA A 323 23.77 -8.37 -35.65
C ALA A 323 23.37 -7.26 -36.64
N PRO A 324 22.13 -6.74 -36.59
CA PRO A 324 21.81 -5.46 -37.19
C PRO A 324 21.95 -4.32 -36.17
N THR A 325 22.41 -3.22 -36.74
CA THR A 325 22.80 -1.94 -36.19
C THR A 325 21.67 -1.23 -35.44
N THR A 326 22.02 -0.63 -34.31
CA THR A 326 21.20 0.30 -33.53
C THR A 326 20.70 1.46 -34.39
N SER A 327 19.37 1.58 -34.52
CA SER A 327 18.69 2.77 -35.02
C SER A 327 17.78 3.27 -33.89
N SER A 328 18.17 4.38 -33.26
CA SER A 328 17.34 5.07 -32.27
C SER A 328 16.15 5.73 -32.98
N VAL A 329 15.00 5.08 -32.94
CA VAL A 329 13.73 5.70 -33.32
C VAL A 329 13.15 6.39 -32.08
N SER A 330 13.11 7.71 -32.10
CA SER A 330 12.40 8.52 -31.11
C SER A 330 10.91 8.17 -31.13
N LEU A 331 10.38 7.76 -29.98
CA LEU A 331 8.94 7.55 -29.78
C LEU A 331 8.19 8.88 -30.01
N PRO A 332 7.16 8.91 -30.87
CA PRO A 332 6.27 10.05 -30.95
C PRO A 332 5.45 10.17 -29.67
N GLU A 333 5.35 11.40 -29.17
CA GLU A 333 4.40 11.85 -28.17
C GLU A 333 2.97 11.39 -28.54
N PRO A 334 2.21 10.72 -27.66
CA PRO A 334 0.85 10.30 -27.97
C PRO A 334 -0.10 11.48 -27.76
N CYS A 335 -0.22 12.37 -28.75
CA CYS A 335 -1.28 13.37 -28.80
C CYS A 335 -2.15 13.17 -30.03
N ALA A 336 -3.46 13.17 -29.80
CA ALA A 336 -4.59 12.97 -30.72
C ALA A 336 -4.92 11.53 -31.11
N ALA A 337 -5.07 10.63 -30.13
CA ALA A 337 -5.99 9.50 -30.30
C ALA A 337 -7.43 10.06 -30.21
N THR A 338 -8.27 9.82 -31.21
CA THR A 338 -9.72 10.02 -31.08
C THR A 338 -10.24 9.07 -30.02
N SER A 339 -10.33 9.55 -28.77
CA SER A 339 -10.90 8.78 -27.66
C SER A 339 -12.42 8.89 -27.73
N THR A 340 -13.09 7.76 -27.93
CA THR A 340 -14.55 7.70 -27.86
C THR A 340 -14.94 7.29 -26.43
N PRO A 341 -15.69 8.12 -25.68
CA PRO A 341 -16.21 7.73 -24.37
C PRO A 341 -17.14 6.51 -24.49
N VAL A 342 -17.01 5.59 -23.54
CA VAL A 342 -17.83 4.38 -23.47
C VAL A 342 -18.21 4.06 -22.02
N SER A 343 -19.44 3.62 -21.81
CA SER A 343 -19.86 3.02 -20.53
C SER A 343 -19.75 1.51 -20.65
N ILE A 344 -19.04 0.86 -19.73
CA ILE A 344 -18.87 -0.59 -19.71
C ILE A 344 -19.72 -1.17 -18.60
N GLU A 345 -20.75 -1.92 -18.97
CA GLU A 345 -21.59 -2.68 -18.05
C GLU A 345 -21.45 -4.18 -18.32
N ALA A 346 -21.33 -4.95 -17.25
CA ALA A 346 -21.13 -6.39 -17.29
C ALA A 346 -22.43 -7.14 -16.95
N THR A 347 -22.83 -8.08 -17.79
CA THR A 347 -23.97 -8.99 -17.56
C THR A 347 -23.44 -10.41 -17.47
N LEU A 348 -23.84 -11.14 -16.43
CA LEU A 348 -23.49 -12.55 -16.27
C LEU A 348 -24.31 -13.41 -17.24
N ALA A 349 -23.76 -14.54 -17.67
CA ALA A 349 -24.44 -15.48 -18.56
C ALA A 349 -25.72 -16.08 -17.96
N SER A 350 -25.90 -16.00 -16.63
CA SER A 350 -27.15 -16.30 -15.92
C SER A 350 -28.28 -15.29 -16.20
N GLY A 351 -27.96 -14.12 -16.78
CA GLY A 351 -28.87 -12.99 -16.99
C GLY A 351 -28.84 -11.95 -15.86
N GLU A 352 -28.00 -12.12 -14.85
CA GLU A 352 -27.82 -11.16 -13.74
C GLU A 352 -26.96 -9.95 -14.16
N GLY A 353 -27.31 -8.76 -13.67
CA GLY A 353 -26.70 -7.47 -14.04
C GLY A 353 -27.73 -6.45 -14.56
N PRO A 354 -27.30 -5.34 -15.19
CA PRO A 354 -25.91 -4.95 -15.47
C PRO A 354 -25.14 -4.49 -14.22
N TYR A 355 -23.84 -4.78 -14.19
CA TYR A 355 -22.90 -4.34 -13.15
C TYR A 355 -21.90 -3.33 -13.70
N ASN A 356 -21.63 -2.27 -12.94
CA ASN A 356 -20.59 -1.30 -13.26
C ASN A 356 -19.20 -1.87 -13.02
N LEU A 357 -18.22 -1.40 -13.79
CA LEU A 357 -16.81 -1.71 -13.57
C LEU A 357 -16.18 -0.70 -12.62
N TYR A 358 -15.33 -1.19 -11.72
CA TYR A 358 -14.55 -0.36 -10.81
C TYR A 358 -13.09 -0.85 -10.73
N LEU A 359 -12.24 -0.02 -10.13
CA LEU A 359 -10.84 -0.35 -9.87
C LEU A 359 -10.71 -1.06 -8.52
N TYR A 360 -10.28 -2.31 -8.54
CA TYR A 360 -9.92 -3.07 -7.35
C TYR A 360 -8.40 -3.20 -7.28
N ALA A 361 -7.76 -2.37 -6.43
CA ALA A 361 -6.30 -2.21 -6.41
C ALA A 361 -5.74 -1.85 -7.81
N ASP A 362 -5.07 -2.78 -8.48
CA ASP A 362 -4.56 -2.61 -9.84
C ASP A 362 -5.37 -3.40 -10.90
N PHE A 363 -6.54 -3.94 -10.54
CA PHE A 363 -7.34 -4.87 -11.35
C PHE A 363 -8.72 -4.30 -11.70
N ALA A 364 -9.25 -4.70 -12.85
CA ALA A 364 -10.63 -4.41 -13.22
C ALA A 364 -11.58 -5.41 -12.53
N SER A 365 -12.69 -4.91 -11.98
CA SER A 365 -13.68 -5.73 -11.26
C SER A 365 -15.11 -5.25 -11.52
N ILE A 366 -16.10 -6.14 -11.42
CA ILE A 366 -17.53 -5.79 -11.42
C ILE A 366 -17.99 -5.48 -10.00
N ASP A 367 -18.84 -4.48 -9.81
CA ASP A 367 -19.45 -4.17 -8.51
C ASP A 367 -20.85 -4.80 -8.37
N PRO A 368 -20.99 -5.98 -7.73
CA PRO A 368 -22.28 -6.63 -7.59
C PRO A 368 -23.17 -5.94 -6.56
N THR A 369 -22.58 -5.10 -5.70
CA THR A 369 -23.25 -4.46 -4.55
C THR A 369 -23.75 -3.06 -4.85
N GLY A 370 -23.22 -2.42 -5.89
CA GLY A 370 -23.52 -1.03 -6.27
C GLY A 370 -22.95 0.02 -5.30
N THR A 371 -22.00 -0.36 -4.44
CA THR A 371 -21.41 0.54 -3.42
C THR A 371 -20.10 1.19 -3.85
N GLN A 372 -19.49 0.72 -4.95
CA GLN A 372 -18.20 1.18 -5.44
C GLN A 372 -18.35 2.34 -6.42
N THR A 373 -17.29 3.14 -6.55
CA THR A 373 -17.27 4.24 -7.54
C THR A 373 -16.99 3.66 -8.94
N PRO A 374 -17.91 3.81 -9.91
CA PRO A 374 -17.71 3.32 -11.27
C PRO A 374 -16.57 4.04 -11.98
N LEU A 375 -15.83 3.30 -12.81
CA LEU A 375 -14.85 3.86 -13.74
C LEU A 375 -15.53 4.30 -15.04
N ASN A 376 -15.10 5.46 -15.54
CA ASN A 376 -15.47 5.91 -16.88
C ASN A 376 -14.40 5.47 -17.89
N PHE A 377 -14.83 4.83 -18.97
CA PHE A 377 -13.93 4.29 -19.97
C PHE A 377 -13.99 5.08 -21.28
N SER A 378 -12.94 4.95 -22.07
CA SER A 378 -12.89 5.37 -23.46
C SER A 378 -12.08 4.37 -24.26
N THR A 379 -12.35 4.28 -25.56
CA THR A 379 -11.52 3.47 -26.46
C THR A 379 -10.60 4.36 -27.28
N THR A 380 -9.33 3.97 -27.42
CA THR A 380 -8.38 4.61 -28.33
C THR A 380 -8.00 3.66 -29.46
N ASN A 381 -7.83 4.20 -30.66
CA ASN A 381 -7.51 3.45 -31.89
C ASN A 381 -8.45 2.24 -32.13
N GLY A 382 -9.68 2.33 -31.66
CA GLY A 382 -10.73 1.29 -31.80
C GLY A 382 -10.45 -0.04 -31.08
N THR A 383 -9.36 -0.17 -30.34
CA THR A 383 -8.90 -1.46 -29.78
C THR A 383 -8.40 -1.38 -28.33
N GLN A 384 -8.02 -0.22 -27.82
CA GLN A 384 -7.48 -0.11 -26.47
C GLN A 384 -8.51 0.53 -25.54
N VAL A 385 -8.87 -0.17 -24.47
CA VAL A 385 -9.77 0.36 -23.44
C VAL A 385 -8.94 1.07 -22.39
N GLN A 386 -9.25 2.35 -22.16
CA GLN A 386 -8.57 3.20 -21.20
C GLN A 386 -9.54 3.93 -20.27
N THR A 387 -9.07 4.31 -19.09
CA THR A 387 -9.81 5.12 -18.11
C THR A 387 -8.90 6.22 -17.57
N TRP A 388 -9.49 7.35 -17.18
CA TRP A 388 -8.79 8.42 -16.50
C TRP A 388 -8.91 8.26 -15.00
N PHE A 389 -7.81 8.00 -14.32
CA PHE A 389 -7.78 7.76 -12.88
C PHE A 389 -6.52 8.34 -12.25
N ASN A 390 -6.66 9.05 -11.11
CA ASN A 390 -5.55 9.71 -10.42
C ASN A 390 -4.65 10.53 -11.37
N SER A 391 -5.26 11.45 -12.12
CA SER A 391 -4.58 12.42 -13.00
C SER A 391 -3.70 11.79 -14.10
N SER A 392 -3.99 10.56 -14.50
CA SER A 392 -3.27 9.91 -15.61
C SER A 392 -4.12 8.84 -16.29
N TRP A 393 -3.80 8.58 -17.56
CA TRP A 393 -4.44 7.49 -18.30
C TRP A 393 -4.00 6.12 -17.77
N ARG A 394 -4.96 5.21 -17.70
CA ARG A 394 -4.78 3.80 -17.36
C ARG A 394 -5.45 2.93 -18.43
N PHE A 395 -4.92 1.74 -18.67
CA PHE A 395 -5.32 0.85 -19.75
C PHE A 395 -5.65 -0.54 -19.21
N LEU A 396 -6.68 -1.17 -19.78
CA LEU A 396 -6.87 -2.59 -19.58
C LEU A 396 -5.68 -3.35 -20.19
N SER A 397 -5.07 -4.21 -19.39
CA SER A 397 -3.85 -4.94 -19.75
C SER A 397 -3.88 -6.34 -19.17
N VAL A 398 -3.15 -7.25 -19.82
CA VAL A 398 -3.09 -8.66 -19.46
C VAL A 398 -1.68 -9.19 -19.69
N HIS A 399 -1.34 -10.31 -19.05
CA HIS A 399 -0.01 -10.90 -19.06
C HIS A 399 0.23 -11.81 -20.29
N THR A 400 1.22 -11.48 -21.11
CA THR A 400 1.40 -11.97 -22.49
C THR A 400 1.54 -13.48 -22.66
N ASN A 401 1.86 -14.25 -21.63
CA ASN A 401 2.02 -15.70 -21.73
C ASN A 401 0.89 -16.50 -21.03
N THR A 402 0.07 -15.88 -20.17
CA THR A 402 -0.78 -16.66 -19.25
C THR A 402 -2.11 -16.02 -18.85
N ASN A 403 -2.49 -14.85 -19.42
CA ASN A 403 -3.80 -14.16 -19.36
C ASN A 403 -4.90 -14.86 -18.53
N SER A 404 -5.26 -14.24 -17.39
CA SER A 404 -6.32 -14.69 -16.45
C SER A 404 -6.83 -13.60 -15.48
N LEU A 405 -6.14 -12.47 -15.26
CA LEU A 405 -6.69 -11.26 -14.63
C LEU A 405 -6.52 -10.06 -15.56
N ILE A 406 -7.46 -9.12 -15.50
CA ILE A 406 -7.39 -7.87 -16.26
C ILE A 406 -6.88 -6.75 -15.36
N TYR A 407 -5.72 -6.20 -15.69
CA TYR A 407 -5.03 -5.13 -14.97
C TYR A 407 -5.39 -3.75 -15.53
N VAL A 408 -5.32 -2.71 -14.70
CA VAL A 408 -5.61 -1.32 -15.08
C VAL A 408 -4.37 -0.45 -14.83
N TYR A 409 -3.47 -0.41 -15.82
CA TYR A 409 -2.13 0.16 -15.65
C TYR A 409 -1.84 1.40 -16.47
N ALA A 410 -0.90 2.22 -15.99
CA ALA A 410 -0.33 3.29 -16.81
C ALA A 410 0.35 2.68 -18.04
N SER A 411 0.34 3.39 -19.18
CA SER A 411 1.03 2.92 -20.40
C SER A 411 2.49 2.55 -20.16
N SER A 412 3.18 3.27 -19.27
CA SER A 412 4.56 2.99 -18.87
C SER A 412 4.77 1.65 -18.17
N ARG A 413 3.72 1.05 -17.58
CA ARG A 413 3.77 -0.27 -16.93
C ARG A 413 3.30 -1.41 -17.83
N VAL A 414 2.73 -1.11 -19.00
CA VAL A 414 2.34 -2.13 -19.99
C VAL A 414 3.53 -2.40 -20.91
N THR A 415 4.55 -3.06 -20.38
CA THR A 415 5.80 -3.40 -21.09
C THR A 415 6.27 -4.81 -20.72
N GLY A 416 7.18 -5.37 -21.52
CA GLY A 416 7.76 -6.69 -21.25
C GLY A 416 6.72 -7.81 -21.31
N ALA A 417 6.47 -8.47 -20.18
CA ALA A 417 5.54 -9.60 -20.07
C ALA A 417 4.06 -9.17 -20.00
N PHE A 418 3.75 -7.88 -20.17
CA PHE A 418 2.39 -7.35 -20.20
C PHE A 418 2.06 -6.70 -21.55
N SER A 419 0.83 -6.87 -22.00
CA SER A 419 0.28 -6.25 -23.21
C SER A 419 -1.04 -5.55 -22.94
N PHE A 420 -1.38 -4.55 -23.76
CA PHE A 420 -2.72 -3.99 -23.79
C PHE A 420 -3.73 -5.10 -24.11
N LEU A 421 -4.84 -5.11 -23.39
CA LEU A 421 -5.96 -5.98 -23.73
C LEU A 421 -6.67 -5.35 -24.94
N GLY A 422 -6.55 -5.99 -26.10
CA GLY A 422 -7.15 -5.50 -27.34
C GLY A 422 -8.64 -5.81 -27.33
N CYS A 423 -9.49 -4.81 -27.22
CA CYS A 423 -10.93 -4.97 -27.22
C CYS A 423 -11.62 -4.15 -28.32
N THR A 424 -12.51 -4.81 -29.05
CA THR A 424 -13.33 -4.22 -30.10
C THR A 424 -14.80 -4.27 -29.73
N VAL A 425 -15.58 -3.33 -30.24
CA VAL A 425 -17.03 -3.30 -30.04
C VAL A 425 -17.72 -3.78 -31.30
N THR A 426 -18.47 -4.87 -31.21
CA THR A 426 -19.30 -5.40 -32.31
C THR A 426 -20.73 -5.49 -31.82
N ASP A 427 -21.67 -4.84 -32.52
CA ASP A 427 -23.11 -4.84 -32.18
C ASP A 427 -23.42 -4.46 -30.72
N GLY A 428 -22.64 -3.53 -30.16
CA GLY A 428 -22.79 -3.08 -28.77
C GLY A 428 -22.17 -4.02 -27.73
N VAL A 429 -21.43 -5.06 -28.13
CA VAL A 429 -20.77 -6.01 -27.22
C VAL A 429 -19.25 -5.82 -27.24
N LEU A 430 -18.61 -5.80 -26.05
CA LEU A 430 -17.14 -5.81 -25.94
C LEU A 430 -16.59 -7.21 -26.18
N GLY A 431 -15.87 -7.39 -27.29
CA GLY A 431 -15.01 -8.54 -27.47
C GLY A 431 -13.57 -8.16 -27.16
N CYS A 432 -12.95 -8.80 -26.16
CA CYS A 432 -11.53 -8.59 -25.86
C CYS A 432 -10.70 -9.80 -26.28
N GLU A 433 -9.70 -9.59 -27.11
CA GLU A 433 -8.74 -10.60 -27.55
C GLU A 433 -7.33 -10.28 -27.05
N SER A 434 -6.64 -11.32 -26.58
CA SER A 434 -5.19 -11.29 -26.37
C SER A 434 -4.64 -12.70 -26.48
N ASN A 435 -3.61 -12.88 -27.32
CA ASN A 435 -2.96 -14.16 -27.60
C ASN A 435 -3.94 -15.29 -27.96
N GLY A 436 -4.92 -14.99 -28.82
CA GLY A 436 -5.93 -15.96 -29.27
C GLY A 436 -6.96 -16.36 -28.21
N LYS A 437 -6.95 -15.72 -27.03
CA LYS A 437 -7.97 -15.89 -25.97
C LYS A 437 -9.01 -14.78 -26.07
N PHE A 438 -10.29 -15.11 -25.88
CA PHE A 438 -11.41 -14.19 -26.08
C PHE A 438 -12.45 -14.20 -24.95
N ALA A 439 -12.40 -15.16 -24.01
CA ALA A 439 -13.42 -15.29 -22.98
C ALA A 439 -13.16 -14.33 -21.82
N LEU A 440 -14.23 -13.73 -21.30
CA LEU A 440 -14.22 -12.90 -20.09
C LEU A 440 -15.17 -13.52 -19.06
N TYR A 441 -14.75 -13.57 -17.79
CA TYR A 441 -15.55 -14.22 -16.73
C TYR A 441 -15.19 -13.71 -15.34
N VAL A 442 -16.03 -14.04 -14.36
CA VAL A 442 -15.81 -13.81 -12.91
C VAL A 442 -16.01 -15.13 -12.19
N CYS A 443 -15.09 -15.45 -11.26
CA CYS A 443 -15.12 -16.70 -10.48
C CYS A 443 -15.30 -16.49 -8.97
N ASP A 444 -15.26 -15.24 -8.51
CA ASP A 444 -15.41 -14.92 -7.10
C ASP A 444 -16.46 -13.82 -6.93
N SER A 445 -17.57 -14.16 -6.28
CA SER A 445 -18.67 -13.24 -6.01
C SER A 445 -18.34 -12.21 -4.93
N ALA A 446 -17.31 -12.44 -4.10
CA ALA A 446 -16.89 -11.50 -3.07
C ALA A 446 -16.08 -10.33 -3.65
N THR A 447 -15.20 -10.61 -4.62
CA THR A 447 -14.29 -9.60 -5.17
C THR A 447 -14.70 -9.08 -6.54
N GLY A 448 -15.47 -9.85 -7.33
CA GLY A 448 -15.95 -9.46 -8.67
C GLY A 448 -14.86 -9.38 -9.75
N LEU A 449 -13.65 -9.88 -9.45
CA LEU A 449 -12.46 -9.69 -10.30
C LEU A 449 -12.65 -10.23 -11.72
N LEU A 450 -12.37 -9.37 -12.71
CA LEU A 450 -12.48 -9.71 -14.12
C LEU A 450 -11.30 -10.55 -14.58
N ARG A 451 -11.62 -11.60 -15.32
CA ARG A 451 -10.67 -12.57 -15.86
C ARG A 451 -10.77 -12.65 -17.37
N HIS A 452 -9.65 -12.97 -18.02
CA HIS A 452 -9.55 -13.12 -19.49
C HIS A 452 -8.87 -14.45 -19.80
N GLY A 453 -9.44 -15.31 -20.65
CA GLY A 453 -8.93 -16.68 -20.81
C GLY A 453 -9.50 -17.45 -22.01
N THR A 454 -9.10 -18.72 -22.13
CA THR A 454 -9.57 -19.61 -23.21
C THR A 454 -10.97 -20.16 -22.95
N GLN A 455 -11.35 -20.38 -21.68
CA GLN A 455 -12.69 -20.78 -21.20
C GLN A 455 -12.86 -20.38 -19.71
N PRO A 456 -14.10 -20.26 -19.18
CA PRO A 456 -14.33 -20.28 -17.73
C PRO A 456 -13.80 -21.60 -17.15
N LEU A 457 -13.16 -21.55 -15.98
CA LEU A 457 -12.67 -22.73 -15.30
C LEU A 457 -13.86 -23.51 -14.72
N ASP A 458 -14.51 -24.34 -15.55
CA ASP A 458 -15.63 -25.17 -15.10
C ASP A 458 -15.15 -26.32 -14.22
N GLY A 459 -15.84 -26.48 -13.09
CA GLY A 459 -15.47 -27.31 -11.95
C GLY A 459 -15.12 -28.77 -12.26
N GLY A 460 -14.00 -29.21 -11.69
CA GLY A 460 -13.65 -30.61 -11.49
C GLY A 460 -13.60 -30.93 -10.00
N ALA A 461 -14.65 -31.62 -9.53
CA ALA A 461 -14.78 -32.36 -8.28
C ALA A 461 -14.14 -31.78 -6.99
N ASP A 462 -15.03 -31.38 -6.09
CA ASP A 462 -14.86 -30.96 -4.69
C ASP A 462 -14.52 -29.48 -4.46
N TYR A 463 -15.55 -28.78 -3.94
CA TYR A 463 -15.63 -27.40 -3.42
C TYR A 463 -16.09 -26.30 -4.41
N PHE A 464 -17.11 -25.56 -3.95
CA PHE A 464 -17.95 -24.60 -4.65
C PHE A 464 -17.17 -23.41 -5.25
N VAL A 465 -17.01 -23.35 -6.57
CA VAL A 465 -16.66 -22.11 -7.30
C VAL A 465 -17.54 -22.05 -8.55
N ASN A 466 -18.63 -21.27 -8.51
CA ASN A 466 -19.44 -21.01 -9.70
C ASN A 466 -18.77 -19.88 -10.49
N CYS A 467 -18.08 -20.23 -11.59
CA CYS A 467 -17.62 -19.23 -12.56
C CYS A 467 -18.75 -18.90 -13.54
N SER A 468 -18.98 -17.61 -13.79
CA SER A 468 -19.99 -17.14 -14.74
C SER A 468 -19.33 -16.41 -15.91
N ASN A 469 -19.66 -16.82 -17.14
CA ASN A 469 -19.28 -16.10 -18.35
C ASN A 469 -19.88 -14.68 -18.35
N LEU A 470 -19.17 -13.73 -18.95
CA LEU A 470 -19.61 -12.35 -19.06
C LEU A 470 -19.93 -11.96 -20.50
N GLY A 471 -21.04 -11.26 -20.67
CA GLY A 471 -21.32 -10.40 -21.81
C GLY A 471 -21.19 -8.95 -21.37
N PHE A 472 -20.36 -8.17 -22.05
CA PHE A 472 -20.26 -6.73 -21.82
C PHE A 472 -21.13 -5.99 -22.81
N VAL A 473 -21.98 -5.08 -22.34
CA VAL A 473 -22.82 -4.25 -23.20
C VAL A 473 -22.35 -2.80 -23.11
N PHE A 474 -22.24 -2.17 -24.28
CA PHE A 474 -22.01 -0.75 -24.46
C PHE A 474 -23.23 -0.08 -25.05
N PHE A 475 -23.51 1.12 -24.57
CA PHE A 475 -24.32 2.09 -25.30
C PHE A 475 -23.37 3.06 -26.01
N ASN A 476 -23.38 3.06 -27.35
CA ASN A 476 -22.71 4.10 -28.13
C ASN A 476 -23.41 5.44 -27.89
N GLY A 477 -22.66 6.49 -27.48
CA GLY A 477 -23.15 7.84 -27.18
C GLY A 477 -23.93 8.49 -28.34
N ILE A 478 -24.86 9.42 -28.09
CA ILE A 478 -24.60 10.87 -27.93
C ILE A 478 -25.75 11.48 -27.10
N TYR A 479 -25.47 12.17 -25.98
CA TYR A 479 -26.30 13.34 -25.61
C TYR A 479 -25.69 14.54 -26.30
N GLU A 480 -26.34 14.94 -27.37
CA GLU A 480 -26.14 16.22 -28.02
C GLU A 480 -26.65 17.25 -27.01
N TYR A 481 -25.76 18.01 -26.36
CA TYR A 481 -26.18 19.27 -25.77
C TYR A 481 -26.43 20.24 -26.93
N ILE A 482 -27.59 20.10 -27.57
CA ILE A 482 -28.19 21.17 -28.35
C ILE A 482 -28.76 22.16 -27.34
N GLY A 483 -28.25 23.40 -27.32
CA GLY A 483 -29.03 24.54 -26.88
C GLY A 483 -28.30 25.60 -26.07
N SER A 484 -27.90 26.65 -26.81
CA SER A 484 -27.69 28.08 -26.45
C SER A 484 -26.72 28.46 -25.35
#